data_AF-B7G1W5-F1
#
_entry.id   AF-B7G1W5-F1
#
_cell.length_a   1.000
_cell.length_b   1.000
_cell.length_c   1.000
_cell.angle_alpha   90.00
_cell.angle_beta   90.00
_cell.angle_gamma   90.00
#
_symmetry.space_group_name_H-M   'P 1'
#
loop_
_entity.id
_entity.type
_entity.pdbx_description
1 polymer ?
#
loop_
_entity_poly.entity_id
_entity_poly.type
_entity_poly.pdbx_seq_one_letter_code
_entity_poly.pdbx_strand_id
1 'polypeptide(L)'
;MQSALELRLGEYEAQGKVSRRDYVHFQSLLQKHPSYRANIERELDLMIARQESLHHHDSSSSATSTASRSSTTEATSSLASSSPSSILRKKSAGSLHVTWVDRDRRDLEVVSTKETLRGTKHSSATELLSKLSFEDKENSHVPLAPSVLGKQAILERVDRILRPKDVQGKLSLDEIKTLFVEMCFFARLGFVQPPSCLHCSYRESINRKERSAACTRWVIWRRNATVVLHPDRISDDLIILLQCRAARQLLRGEMVDGCCWNAKSKQVESRR
;
A
#
# COMPACT_ATOMS: atom_id res chain seq x y z
N MET A 1 12.95 21.52 -31.31
CA MET A 1 14.03 21.49 -30.31
C MET A 1 13.70 20.38 -29.32
N GLN A 2 14.60 19.40 -29.13
CA GLN A 2 14.41 18.40 -28.08
C GLN A 2 14.48 19.09 -26.71
N SER A 3 13.66 18.65 -25.79
CA SER A 3 13.68 19.16 -24.44
C SER A 3 14.81 18.58 -23.61
N ALA A 4 15.28 19.32 -22.59
CA ALA A 4 16.33 18.86 -21.68
C ALA A 4 16.00 17.49 -21.03
N LEU A 5 14.72 17.24 -20.73
CA LEU A 5 14.28 15.95 -20.19
C LEU A 5 14.42 14.80 -21.20
N GLU A 6 14.07 15.01 -22.48
CA GLU A 6 14.20 13.98 -23.50
C GLU A 6 15.66 13.62 -23.77
N LEU A 7 16.56 14.62 -23.71
CA LEU A 7 17.99 14.41 -23.85
C LEU A 7 18.53 13.59 -22.67
N ARG A 8 18.19 13.99 -21.44
CA ARG A 8 18.57 13.28 -20.20
C ARG A 8 18.04 11.84 -20.16
N LEU A 9 16.80 11.62 -20.63
CA LEU A 9 16.21 10.29 -20.72
C LEU A 9 16.96 9.41 -21.73
N GLY A 10 17.39 9.97 -22.86
CA GLY A 10 18.24 9.27 -23.84
C GLY A 10 19.62 8.92 -23.29
N GLU A 11 20.25 9.81 -22.53
CA GLU A 11 21.53 9.55 -21.85
C GLU A 11 21.40 8.41 -20.83
N TYR A 12 20.31 8.37 -20.07
CA TYR A 12 20.08 7.31 -19.09
C TYR A 12 19.78 5.95 -19.71
N GLU A 13 19.09 5.92 -20.84
CA GLU A 13 18.96 4.70 -21.63
C GLU A 13 20.32 4.22 -22.14
N ALA A 14 21.13 5.12 -22.71
CA ALA A 14 22.45 4.79 -23.24
C ALA A 14 23.42 4.27 -22.14
N GLN A 15 23.28 4.78 -20.91
CA GLN A 15 24.04 4.32 -19.74
C GLN A 15 23.48 3.03 -19.12
N GLY A 16 22.36 2.49 -19.62
CA GLY A 16 21.70 1.32 -19.04
C GLY A 16 21.01 1.58 -17.70
N LYS A 17 20.88 2.84 -17.27
CA LYS A 17 20.19 3.24 -16.03
C LYS A 17 18.68 3.11 -16.16
N VAL A 18 18.15 3.32 -17.36
CA VAL A 18 16.73 3.16 -17.69
C VAL A 18 16.60 2.06 -18.74
N SER A 19 15.65 1.15 -18.56
CA SER A 19 15.42 0.07 -19.53
C SER A 19 14.84 0.63 -20.84
N ARG A 20 15.11 -0.03 -21.98
CA ARG A 20 14.51 0.32 -23.29
C ARG A 20 12.98 0.42 -23.23
N ARG A 21 12.35 -0.45 -22.43
CA ARG A 21 10.90 -0.47 -22.23
C ARG A 21 10.42 0.80 -21.52
N ASP A 22 11.10 1.20 -20.46
CA ASP A 22 10.74 2.39 -19.68
C ASP A 22 11.02 3.68 -20.47
N TYR A 23 12.11 3.71 -21.24
CA TYR A 23 12.41 4.81 -22.17
C TYR A 23 11.25 5.05 -23.14
N VAL A 24 10.81 4.01 -23.85
CA VAL A 24 9.68 4.11 -24.80
C VAL A 24 8.39 4.52 -24.08
N HIS A 25 8.17 4.02 -22.87
CA HIS A 25 7.01 4.40 -22.06
C HIS A 25 7.01 5.89 -21.69
N PHE A 26 8.13 6.40 -21.17
CA PHE A 26 8.27 7.80 -20.80
C PHE A 26 8.18 8.73 -22.02
N GLN A 27 8.75 8.35 -23.17
CA GLN A 27 8.57 9.10 -24.40
C GLN A 27 7.09 9.18 -24.80
N SER A 28 6.36 8.07 -24.74
CA SER A 28 4.93 8.05 -25.06
C SER A 28 4.11 8.94 -24.11
N LEU A 29 4.45 8.92 -22.81
CA LEU A 29 3.81 9.78 -21.81
C LEU A 29 4.09 11.27 -22.05
N LEU A 30 5.33 11.64 -22.34
CA LEU A 30 5.71 13.03 -22.63
C LEU A 30 5.02 13.56 -23.88
N GLN A 31 4.89 12.72 -24.91
CA GLN A 31 4.20 13.08 -26.15
C GLN A 31 2.70 13.28 -25.94
N LYS A 32 2.05 12.41 -25.15
CA LYS A 32 0.59 12.45 -24.92
C LYS A 32 0.19 13.47 -23.86
N HIS A 33 1.03 13.67 -22.84
CA HIS A 33 0.70 14.45 -21.65
C HIS A 33 1.90 15.30 -21.19
N PRO A 34 2.12 16.48 -21.80
CA PRO A 34 3.23 17.38 -21.42
C PRO A 34 3.20 17.81 -19.94
N SER A 35 2.02 17.81 -19.30
CA SER A 35 1.83 18.11 -17.89
C SER A 35 2.51 17.11 -16.94
N TYR A 36 2.88 15.91 -17.41
CA TYR A 36 3.55 14.89 -16.60
C TYR A 36 5.06 15.11 -16.48
N ARG A 37 5.63 16.11 -17.16
CA ARG A 37 7.08 16.37 -17.18
C ARG A 37 7.71 16.37 -15.79
N ALA A 38 7.20 17.18 -14.87
CA ALA A 38 7.77 17.32 -13.52
C ALA A 38 7.66 16.02 -12.70
N ASN A 39 6.65 15.20 -12.96
CA ASN A 39 6.49 13.91 -12.30
C ASN A 39 7.47 12.87 -12.86
N ILE A 40 7.71 12.88 -14.18
CA ILE A 40 8.68 12.00 -14.82
C ILE A 40 10.10 12.36 -14.38
N GLU A 41 10.44 13.65 -14.30
CA GLU A 41 11.72 14.13 -13.76
C GLU A 41 11.95 13.60 -12.34
N ARG A 42 10.97 13.77 -11.46
CA ARG A 42 11.04 13.28 -10.08
C ARG A 42 11.21 11.76 -10.00
N GLU A 43 10.48 11.00 -10.80
CA GLU A 43 10.59 9.53 -10.79
C GLU A 43 11.95 9.06 -11.29
N LEU A 44 12.51 9.70 -12.33
CA LEU A 44 13.85 9.39 -12.81
C LEU A 44 14.92 9.64 -11.74
N ASP A 45 14.84 10.77 -11.04
CA ASP A 45 15.76 11.07 -9.94
C ASP A 45 15.66 10.03 -8.80
N LEU A 46 14.43 9.59 -8.47
CA LEU A 46 14.20 8.53 -7.48
C LEU A 46 14.70 7.14 -7.92
N MET A 47 14.60 6.82 -9.22
CA MET A 47 15.13 5.56 -9.75
C MET A 47 16.66 5.53 -9.67
N ILE A 48 17.30 6.65 -9.97
CA ILE A 48 18.77 6.77 -9.95
C ILE A 48 19.29 6.72 -8.52
N ALA A 49 18.69 7.48 -7.61
CA ALA A 49 19.05 7.44 -6.19
C ALA A 49 18.95 6.00 -5.63
N ARG A 50 17.96 5.22 -6.07
CA ARG A 50 17.82 3.80 -5.70
C ARG A 50 18.97 2.94 -6.26
N GLN A 51 19.34 3.11 -7.52
CA GLN A 51 20.47 2.38 -8.11
C GLN A 51 21.81 2.71 -7.45
N GLU A 52 22.07 3.99 -7.17
CA GLU A 52 23.30 4.43 -6.48
C GLU A 52 23.38 3.87 -5.06
N SER A 53 22.26 3.80 -4.34
CA SER A 53 22.20 3.20 -3.00
C SER A 53 22.53 1.70 -3.00
N LEU A 54 22.18 0.97 -4.06
CA LEU A 54 22.47 -0.46 -4.18
C LEU A 54 23.97 -0.71 -4.42
N HIS A 55 24.62 0.11 -5.25
CA HIS A 55 26.05 -0.03 -5.54
C HIS A 55 26.96 0.32 -4.35
N HIS A 56 26.53 1.22 -3.46
CA HIS A 56 27.29 1.53 -2.24
C HIS A 56 27.30 0.40 -1.20
N HIS A 57 26.29 -0.47 -1.21
CA HIS A 57 26.19 -1.57 -0.25
C HIS A 57 27.15 -2.73 -0.58
N ASP A 58 27.41 -2.98 -1.86
CA ASP A 58 28.33 -4.05 -2.32
C ASP A 58 29.81 -3.64 -2.24
N SER A 59 30.09 -2.34 -2.35
CA SER A 59 31.46 -1.82 -2.27
C SER A 59 32.01 -1.81 -0.84
N SER A 60 31.14 -1.85 0.17
CA SER A 60 31.53 -1.76 1.60
C SER A 60 31.71 -3.14 2.27
N SER A 61 31.27 -4.23 1.64
CA SER A 61 31.36 -5.60 2.17
C SER A 61 32.61 -6.36 1.72
N SER A 62 33.46 -5.75 0.88
CA SER A 62 34.63 -6.41 0.26
C SER A 62 35.96 -6.23 1.01
N ALA A 63 35.99 -5.50 2.14
CA ALA A 63 37.25 -5.10 2.78
C ALA A 63 37.70 -5.92 4.00
N THR A 64 36.98 -6.97 4.42
CA THR A 64 37.39 -7.74 5.62
C THR A 64 37.09 -9.23 5.48
N SER A 65 37.97 -10.00 4.84
CA SER A 65 38.09 -11.47 5.01
C SER A 65 39.32 -12.02 4.29
N THR A 66 40.50 -11.77 4.85
CA THR A 66 41.72 -12.55 4.56
C THR A 66 42.30 -13.01 5.89
N ALA A 67 41.91 -14.22 6.34
CA ALA A 67 42.74 -15.08 7.19
C ALA A 67 42.12 -16.48 7.38
N SER A 68 42.78 -17.47 6.77
CA SER A 68 43.23 -18.72 7.39
C SER A 68 42.22 -19.80 7.82
N ARG A 69 42.25 -20.94 7.11
CA ARG A 69 42.53 -22.34 7.58
C ARG A 69 41.84 -23.36 6.66
N SER A 70 42.59 -24.13 5.87
CA SER A 70 43.26 -25.40 6.21
C SER A 70 42.34 -26.63 6.15
N SER A 71 42.70 -27.48 5.20
CA SER A 71 42.25 -28.81 4.81
C SER A 71 42.09 -29.85 5.93
N THR A 72 41.07 -30.72 5.79
CA THR A 72 41.16 -32.15 6.11
C THR A 72 40.15 -32.94 5.30
N THR A 73 40.65 -33.97 4.63
CA THR A 73 39.98 -35.07 3.94
C THR A 73 39.44 -36.09 4.93
N GLU A 74 38.30 -36.74 4.65
CA GLU A 74 38.16 -38.21 4.71
C GLU A 74 36.81 -38.68 4.16
N ALA A 75 36.86 -39.84 3.52
CA ALA A 75 35.77 -40.54 2.85
C ALA A 75 35.25 -41.67 3.73
N THR A 76 33.94 -41.99 3.69
CA THR A 76 33.46 -43.38 3.81
C THR A 76 32.00 -43.54 3.31
N SER A 77 31.84 -44.59 2.49
CA SER A 77 30.70 -45.44 2.15
C SER A 77 29.69 -45.70 3.30
N SER A 78 28.45 -46.21 3.20
CA SER A 78 27.59 -46.79 2.13
C SER A 78 26.26 -47.28 2.79
N LEU A 79 25.24 -47.53 1.96
CA LEU A 79 24.22 -48.61 2.05
C LEU A 79 22.96 -48.53 2.96
N ALA A 80 21.83 -48.76 2.27
CA ALA A 80 20.69 -49.66 2.59
C ALA A 80 19.42 -49.14 3.31
N SER A 81 18.37 -48.98 2.48
CA SER A 81 17.00 -49.55 2.58
C SER A 81 16.26 -49.66 3.93
N SER A 82 15.04 -49.10 4.01
CA SER A 82 13.76 -49.86 3.98
C SER A 82 12.55 -48.99 4.40
N SER A 83 11.46 -49.08 3.63
CA SER A 83 10.08 -48.69 3.98
C SER A 83 9.41 -49.83 4.81
N PRO A 84 8.10 -49.83 5.20
CA PRO A 84 7.03 -48.83 5.08
C PRO A 84 6.11 -48.69 6.34
N SER A 85 5.02 -47.91 6.18
CA SER A 85 3.70 -48.03 6.84
C SER A 85 3.43 -47.21 8.11
N SER A 86 2.53 -46.22 8.02
CA SER A 86 1.11 -46.43 8.33
C SER A 86 0.27 -45.14 8.34
N ILE A 87 -0.96 -45.36 7.89
CA ILE A 87 -2.18 -44.55 7.80
C ILE A 87 -2.52 -43.79 9.10
N LEU A 88 -2.91 -42.50 9.00
CA LEU A 88 -4.07 -42.01 9.75
C LEU A 88 -4.72 -40.74 9.13
N ARG A 89 -6.01 -40.90 8.82
CA ARG A 89 -6.98 -39.86 8.43
C ARG A 89 -7.07 -38.75 9.48
N LYS A 90 -7.26 -37.49 9.04
CA LYS A 90 -8.47 -36.68 9.38
C LYS A 90 -8.47 -35.26 8.77
N LYS A 91 -9.66 -34.94 8.25
CA LYS A 91 -10.33 -33.63 8.18
C LYS A 91 -9.83 -32.60 7.16
N SER A 92 -10.55 -32.60 6.04
CA SER A 92 -10.72 -31.52 5.08
C SER A 92 -11.13 -30.21 5.75
N ALA A 93 -10.21 -29.25 5.80
CA ALA A 93 -10.55 -27.83 5.89
C ALA A 93 -10.78 -27.32 4.45
N GLY A 94 -11.95 -26.75 4.19
CA GLY A 94 -12.28 -26.12 2.92
C GLY A 94 -11.33 -24.96 2.64
N SER A 95 -10.27 -25.24 1.89
CA SER A 95 -9.38 -24.23 1.32
C SER A 95 -10.13 -23.54 0.19
N LEU A 96 -10.64 -22.33 0.45
CA LEU A 96 -11.04 -21.39 -0.60
C LEU A 96 -9.78 -20.99 -1.36
N HIS A 97 -9.46 -21.79 -2.38
CA HIS A 97 -8.41 -21.49 -3.35
C HIS A 97 -8.95 -20.38 -4.26
N VAL A 98 -8.67 -19.12 -3.91
CA VAL A 98 -8.88 -18.00 -4.82
C VAL A 98 -7.81 -18.10 -5.89
N THR A 99 -8.19 -18.67 -7.04
CA THR A 99 -7.38 -18.63 -8.25
C THR A 99 -7.35 -17.19 -8.76
N TRP A 100 -6.15 -16.62 -8.84
CA TRP A 100 -5.91 -15.42 -9.62
C TRP A 100 -6.06 -15.82 -11.08
N VAL A 101 -7.22 -15.51 -11.67
CA VAL A 101 -7.39 -15.60 -13.12
C VAL A 101 -6.74 -14.34 -13.68
N ASP A 102 -5.56 -14.50 -14.29
CA ASP A 102 -5.00 -13.49 -15.19
C ASP A 102 -6.03 -13.26 -16.29
N ARG A 103 -6.74 -12.15 -16.18
CA ARG A 103 -7.72 -11.72 -17.17
C ARG A 103 -7.15 -10.52 -17.90
N ASP A 104 -6.12 -10.80 -18.66
CA ASP A 104 -5.70 -9.89 -19.73
C ASP A 104 -6.84 -9.74 -20.75
N ARG A 105 -7.00 -8.49 -21.18
CA ARG A 105 -7.65 -8.08 -22.43
C ARG A 105 -9.18 -8.20 -22.46
N ARG A 106 -9.84 -7.06 -22.25
CA ARG A 106 -11.03 -6.71 -23.04
C ARG A 106 -11.08 -5.21 -23.28
N ASP A 107 -11.39 -4.91 -24.53
CA ASP A 107 -11.33 -3.63 -25.20
C ASP A 107 -12.29 -2.61 -24.56
N LEU A 108 -11.77 -1.43 -24.28
CA LEU A 108 -12.57 -0.26 -23.90
C LEU A 108 -12.76 0.59 -25.17
N GLU A 109 -13.92 0.44 -25.78
CA GLU A 109 -14.46 1.43 -26.70
C GLU A 109 -14.67 2.74 -25.93
N VAL A 110 -13.92 3.77 -26.32
CA VAL A 110 -14.03 5.13 -25.79
C VAL A 110 -15.22 5.80 -26.47
N VAL A 111 -16.36 5.82 -25.79
CA VAL A 111 -17.47 6.73 -26.13
C VAL A 111 -17.07 8.12 -25.65
N SER A 112 -16.69 8.95 -26.62
CA SER A 112 -16.33 10.37 -26.46
C SER A 112 -17.60 11.21 -26.33
N THR A 113 -17.90 11.70 -25.12
CA THR A 113 -18.84 12.81 -24.92
C THR A 113 -18.04 14.09 -24.70
N LYS A 114 -18.06 14.94 -25.73
CA LYS A 114 -17.64 16.34 -25.66
C LYS A 114 -18.63 17.11 -24.79
N GLU A 115 -18.17 17.64 -23.67
CA GLU A 115 -18.85 18.75 -23.00
C GLU A 115 -17.93 19.95 -22.80
N THR A 116 -18.52 21.09 -23.07
CA THR A 116 -17.92 22.38 -23.40
C THR A 116 -17.57 23.14 -22.13
N LEU A 117 -16.29 23.50 -21.99
CA LEU A 117 -15.77 24.41 -20.98
C LEU A 117 -16.32 25.84 -21.19
N ARG A 118 -16.90 26.41 -20.14
CA ARG A 118 -16.97 27.86 -19.92
C ARG A 118 -16.21 28.17 -18.64
N GLY A 119 -15.17 28.99 -18.78
CA GLY A 119 -14.17 29.22 -17.76
C GLY A 119 -14.52 30.29 -16.73
N THR A 120 -13.69 30.34 -15.69
CA THR A 120 -13.43 31.57 -14.93
C THR A 120 -12.05 31.52 -14.28
N LYS A 121 -11.17 32.38 -14.78
CA LYS A 121 -10.15 33.23 -14.15
C LYS A 121 -9.43 32.79 -12.85
N HIS A 122 -8.10 32.78 -12.99
CA HIS A 122 -7.00 33.07 -12.05
C HIS A 122 -7.33 33.52 -10.62
N SER A 123 -6.64 32.92 -9.66
CA SER A 123 -5.93 33.70 -8.63
C SER A 123 -4.67 32.97 -8.15
N SER A 124 -3.61 33.75 -8.02
CA SER A 124 -2.26 33.41 -7.55
C SER A 124 -2.23 33.28 -6.02
N ALA A 125 -1.40 32.39 -5.49
CA ALA A 125 -0.94 32.45 -4.10
C ALA A 125 0.37 31.65 -3.93
N THR A 126 1.47 32.32 -4.27
CA THR A 126 2.80 32.11 -3.68
C THR A 126 2.86 32.74 -2.30
N GLU A 127 3.79 32.26 -1.46
CA GLU A 127 4.11 32.66 -0.08
C GLU A 127 3.33 31.98 1.05
N LEU A 128 4.03 31.12 1.80
CA LEU A 128 4.33 31.32 3.23
C LEU A 128 5.11 30.10 3.77
N LEU A 129 6.44 30.16 3.66
CA LEU A 129 7.37 29.35 4.44
C LEU A 129 8.23 30.32 5.26
N SER A 130 7.92 30.45 6.54
CA SER A 130 8.89 30.84 7.58
C SER A 130 8.21 30.88 8.95
N LYS A 131 8.97 30.40 9.96
CA LYS A 131 8.76 30.52 11.41
C LYS A 131 7.95 29.40 12.07
N LEU A 132 8.65 28.36 12.50
CA LEU A 132 8.45 27.79 13.83
C LEU A 132 9.82 27.53 14.46
N SER A 133 10.21 28.47 15.32
CA SER A 133 11.29 28.37 16.29
C SER A 133 10.83 27.47 17.44
N PHE A 134 11.69 26.50 17.80
CA PHE A 134 11.59 25.72 19.03
C PHE A 134 11.91 26.64 20.22
N GLU A 135 10.97 26.80 21.15
CA GLU A 135 11.27 27.25 22.51
C GLU A 135 11.04 26.07 23.45
N ASP A 136 12.15 25.55 24.00
CA ASP A 136 12.15 24.62 25.11
C ASP A 136 11.72 25.36 26.39
N LYS A 137 10.60 24.93 26.97
CA LYS A 137 10.24 25.26 28.35
C LYS A 137 10.28 24.00 29.19
N GLU A 138 11.40 23.84 29.89
CA GLU A 138 11.49 23.05 31.12
C GLU A 138 10.42 23.54 32.10
N ASN A 139 9.53 22.65 32.53
CA ASN A 139 8.73 22.89 33.71
C ASN A 139 8.72 21.63 34.57
N SER A 140 9.54 21.70 35.61
CA SER A 140 9.60 20.76 36.72
C SER A 140 8.33 20.87 37.56
N HIS A 141 7.59 19.78 37.72
CA HIS A 141 6.79 19.55 38.92
C HIS A 141 6.54 18.05 39.12
N VAL A 142 7.19 17.51 40.16
CA VAL A 142 6.91 16.19 40.73
C VAL A 142 5.74 16.34 41.71
N PRO A 143 4.76 15.42 41.66
CA PRO A 143 4.05 15.05 42.87
C PRO A 143 4.13 13.55 43.15
N LEU A 144 4.31 13.28 44.44
CA LEU A 144 4.40 11.99 45.10
C LEU A 144 3.16 11.11 44.86
N ALA A 145 3.42 9.81 44.77
CA ALA A 145 2.45 8.74 44.58
C ALA A 145 1.48 8.55 45.76
N PRO A 146 0.29 7.99 45.47
CA PRO A 146 -0.34 7.02 46.36
C PRO A 146 -0.50 5.64 45.69
N SER A 147 0.14 4.66 46.33
CA SER A 147 -0.34 3.31 46.63
C SER A 147 -1.38 2.63 45.72
N VAL A 148 -0.86 1.64 45.01
CA VAL A 148 -1.41 0.30 44.66
C VAL A 148 -2.73 -0.09 45.37
N LEU A 149 -3.82 -0.19 44.62
CA LEU A 149 -4.72 -1.36 44.56
C LEU A 149 -5.80 -1.13 43.47
N GLY A 150 -5.90 -2.02 42.48
CA GLY A 150 -7.05 -2.10 41.58
C GLY A 150 -6.95 -1.45 40.19
N LYS A 151 -5.82 -1.56 39.47
CA LYS A 151 -5.78 -1.19 38.04
C LYS A 151 -6.43 -2.29 37.19
N GLN A 152 -7.76 -2.29 37.09
CA GLN A 152 -8.42 -2.86 35.92
C GLN A 152 -7.83 -2.17 34.70
N ALA A 153 -7.19 -2.95 33.83
CA ALA A 153 -6.70 -2.45 32.56
C ALA A 153 -7.90 -1.91 31.78
N ILE A 154 -8.06 -0.58 31.79
CA ILE A 154 -8.85 0.16 30.80
C ILE A 154 -8.07 -0.04 29.50
N LEU A 155 -8.30 -1.19 28.86
CA LEU A 155 -7.80 -1.48 27.54
C LEU A 155 -8.56 -0.51 26.63
N GLU A 156 -7.94 0.62 26.31
CA GLU A 156 -8.49 1.55 25.32
C GLU A 156 -8.85 0.73 24.09
N ARG A 157 -10.15 0.58 23.84
CA ARG A 157 -10.64 -0.10 22.66
C ARG A 157 -10.28 0.78 21.48
N VAL A 158 -9.21 0.41 20.79
CA VAL A 158 -8.87 1.05 19.52
C VAL A 158 -9.94 0.64 18.51
N ASP A 159 -10.84 1.57 18.22
CA ASP A 159 -11.86 1.41 17.19
C ASP A 159 -11.20 1.00 15.87
N ARG A 160 -11.68 -0.11 15.29
CA ARG A 160 -11.14 -0.66 14.03
C ARG A 160 -11.93 -0.15 12.83
N ILE A 161 -13.13 0.37 13.08
CA ILE A 161 -14.01 1.03 12.13
C ILE A 161 -14.22 2.46 12.57
N LEU A 162 -13.89 3.42 11.72
CA LEU A 162 -14.16 4.83 11.94
C LEU A 162 -15.08 5.38 10.84
N ARG A 163 -15.96 6.32 11.20
CA ARG A 163 -16.65 7.15 10.21
C ARG A 163 -15.75 8.34 9.89
N PRO A 164 -15.77 8.89 8.66
CA PRO A 164 -14.92 10.04 8.31
C PRO A 164 -14.98 11.21 9.31
N LYS A 165 -16.15 11.52 9.86
CA LYS A 165 -16.35 12.49 10.96
C LYS A 165 -15.55 12.17 12.22
N ASP A 166 -15.46 10.90 12.61
CA ASP A 166 -14.74 10.44 13.81
C ASP A 166 -13.21 10.50 13.61
N VAL A 167 -12.76 10.77 12.38
CA VAL A 167 -11.34 10.89 12.00
C VAL A 167 -10.92 12.34 11.83
N GLN A 168 -11.81 13.31 12.07
CA GLN A 168 -11.45 14.73 12.08
C GLN A 168 -10.35 14.96 13.13
N GLY A 169 -9.15 15.32 12.64
CA GLY A 169 -7.93 15.48 13.45
C GLY A 169 -6.96 14.29 13.46
N LYS A 170 -7.37 13.11 12.95
CA LYS A 170 -6.49 11.92 12.82
C LYS A 170 -6.00 11.67 11.39
N LEU A 171 -6.81 12.01 10.39
CA LEU A 171 -6.45 11.94 8.97
C LEU A 171 -6.81 13.25 8.28
N SER A 172 -5.88 13.75 7.48
CA SER A 172 -6.07 14.86 6.57
C SER A 172 -6.95 14.48 5.37
N LEU A 173 -7.52 15.48 4.70
CA LEU A 173 -8.31 15.28 3.48
C LEU A 173 -7.48 14.62 2.36
N ASP A 174 -6.19 14.96 2.26
CA ASP A 174 -5.30 14.39 1.24
C ASP A 174 -4.96 12.92 1.51
N GLU A 175 -4.86 12.51 2.78
CA GLU A 175 -4.76 11.09 3.14
C GLU A 175 -6.03 10.33 2.74
N ILE A 176 -7.22 10.90 2.97
CA ILE A 176 -8.48 10.29 2.54
C ILE A 176 -8.52 10.15 1.00
N LYS A 177 -8.11 11.18 0.25
CA LYS A 177 -7.97 11.11 -1.22
C LYS A 177 -6.98 10.03 -1.66
N THR A 178 -5.87 9.88 -0.94
CA THR A 178 -4.87 8.82 -1.20
C THR A 178 -5.47 7.43 -0.99
N LEU A 179 -6.21 7.22 0.10
CA LEU A 179 -6.93 5.97 0.34
C LEU A 179 -8.01 5.70 -0.72
N PHE A 180 -8.63 6.75 -1.28
CA PHE A 180 -9.59 6.61 -2.38
C PHE A 180 -8.90 6.10 -3.65
N VAL A 181 -7.70 6.62 -3.96
CA VAL A 181 -6.88 6.13 -5.07
C VAL A 181 -6.49 4.66 -4.86
N GLU A 182 -6.10 4.27 -3.63
CA GLU A 182 -5.84 2.86 -3.31
C GLU A 182 -7.10 1.98 -3.55
N MET A 183 -8.29 2.43 -3.13
CA MET A 183 -9.54 1.70 -3.40
C MET A 183 -9.80 1.55 -4.91
N CYS A 184 -9.60 2.62 -5.68
CA CYS A 184 -9.75 2.62 -7.14
C CYS A 184 -8.78 1.63 -7.83
N PHE A 185 -7.57 1.47 -7.29
CA PHE A 185 -6.63 0.45 -7.77
C PHE A 185 -7.24 -0.96 -7.66
N PHE A 186 -7.82 -1.33 -6.53
CA PHE A 186 -8.48 -2.63 -6.36
C PHE A 186 -9.73 -2.79 -7.22
N ALA A 187 -10.50 -1.71 -7.41
CA ALA A 187 -11.66 -1.74 -8.30
C ALA A 187 -11.26 -2.08 -9.75
N ARG A 188 -10.13 -1.53 -10.23
CA ARG A 188 -9.57 -1.89 -11.55
C ARG A 188 -9.15 -3.35 -11.66
N LEU A 189 -8.77 -3.97 -10.55
CA LEU A 189 -8.50 -5.41 -10.46
C LEU A 189 -9.77 -6.27 -10.31
N GLY A 190 -10.96 -5.66 -10.37
CA GLY A 190 -12.25 -6.36 -10.29
C GLY A 190 -12.75 -6.63 -8.87
N PHE A 191 -12.08 -6.11 -7.84
CA PHE A 191 -12.56 -6.25 -6.47
C PHE A 191 -13.72 -5.30 -6.18
N VAL A 192 -14.76 -5.82 -5.51
CA VAL A 192 -15.89 -5.01 -5.04
C VAL A 192 -15.48 -4.12 -3.86
N GLN A 193 -14.60 -4.61 -3.00
CA GLN A 193 -14.03 -3.89 -1.86
C GLN A 193 -12.54 -4.23 -1.75
N PRO A 194 -11.69 -3.33 -1.25
CA PRO A 194 -10.26 -3.61 -1.13
C PRO A 194 -9.99 -4.73 -0.11
N PRO A 195 -9.31 -5.83 -0.44
CA PRO A 195 -9.05 -6.92 0.50
C PRO A 195 -8.07 -6.56 1.62
N SER A 196 -7.23 -5.56 1.38
CA SER A 196 -6.25 -5.01 2.31
C SER A 196 -5.76 -3.65 1.82
N CYS A 197 -4.91 -2.98 2.58
CA CYS A 197 -4.18 -1.81 2.07
C CYS A 197 -3.22 -2.21 0.94
N LEU A 198 -2.88 -1.25 0.07
CA LEU A 198 -2.03 -1.50 -1.09
C LEU A 198 -0.65 -2.04 -0.68
N HIS A 199 -0.09 -1.55 0.43
CA HIS A 199 1.19 -2.03 0.96
C HIS A 199 1.17 -3.53 1.30
N CYS A 200 0.11 -4.02 1.95
CA CYS A 200 -0.01 -5.45 2.25
C CYS A 200 -0.19 -6.29 0.99
N SER A 201 -0.98 -5.80 0.03
CA SER A 201 -1.18 -6.49 -1.26
C SER A 201 0.13 -6.58 -2.05
N TYR A 202 0.91 -5.50 -2.10
CA TYR A 202 2.23 -5.50 -2.72
C TYR A 202 3.19 -6.49 -2.02
N ARG A 203 3.27 -6.43 -0.69
CA ARG A 203 4.15 -7.33 0.07
C ARG A 203 3.78 -8.80 -0.14
N GLU A 204 2.49 -9.12 -0.16
CA GLU A 204 1.99 -10.48 -0.42
C GLU A 204 2.24 -10.95 -1.86
N SER A 205 2.29 -10.03 -2.84
CA SER A 205 2.66 -10.37 -4.22
C SER A 205 4.12 -10.76 -4.37
N ILE A 206 5.02 -10.17 -3.57
CA ILE A 206 6.46 -10.48 -3.58
C ILE A 206 6.75 -11.70 -2.71
N ASN A 207 6.21 -11.71 -1.49
CA ASN A 207 6.46 -12.75 -0.50
C ASN A 207 5.15 -13.35 0.01
N ARG A 208 4.70 -14.42 -0.67
CA ARG A 208 3.43 -15.11 -0.38
C ARG A 208 3.32 -15.66 1.04
N LYS A 209 4.43 -15.81 1.78
CA LYS A 209 4.45 -16.37 3.14
C LYS A 209 4.12 -15.34 4.22
N GLU A 210 4.21 -14.03 3.94
CA GLU A 210 4.07 -12.97 4.95
C GLU A 210 2.73 -12.24 4.88
N ARG A 211 1.63 -12.97 5.14
CA ARG A 211 0.35 -12.30 5.37
C ARG A 211 0.44 -11.49 6.67
N SER A 212 0.41 -10.16 6.57
CA SER A 212 0.39 -9.31 7.76
C SER A 212 -0.96 -9.46 8.45
N ALA A 213 -1.02 -10.26 9.51
CA ALA A 213 -2.21 -10.32 10.37
C ALA A 213 -2.38 -9.03 11.21
N ALA A 214 -1.27 -8.31 11.44
CA ALA A 214 -1.20 -7.18 12.37
C ALA A 214 -1.24 -5.80 11.70
N CYS A 215 -1.53 -5.69 10.39
CA CYS A 215 -1.51 -4.39 9.72
C CYS A 215 -2.63 -3.46 10.22
N THR A 216 -2.23 -2.28 10.69
CA THR A 216 -3.10 -1.23 11.23
C THR A 216 -3.36 -0.08 10.26
N ARG A 217 -2.79 -0.10 9.04
CA ARG A 217 -3.03 0.93 8.01
C ARG A 217 -4.53 1.03 7.69
N TRP A 218 -5.01 2.25 7.50
CA TRP A 218 -6.39 2.50 7.10
C TRP A 218 -6.63 2.14 5.64
N VAL A 219 -7.87 1.78 5.34
CA VAL A 219 -8.41 1.62 3.99
C VAL A 219 -9.79 2.24 3.91
N ILE A 220 -10.12 2.83 2.77
CA ILE A 220 -11.50 3.25 2.48
C ILE A 220 -12.33 2.03 2.12
N TRP A 221 -13.53 1.96 2.71
CA TRP A 221 -14.53 0.93 2.43
C TRP A 221 -15.87 1.57 2.11
N ARG A 222 -16.55 1.09 1.07
CA ARG A 222 -17.90 1.58 0.75
C ARG A 222 -18.92 0.94 1.68
N ARG A 223 -19.78 1.72 2.32
CA ARG A 223 -20.93 1.18 3.06
C ARG A 223 -21.87 0.42 2.14
N ASN A 224 -22.05 0.94 0.93
CA ASN A 224 -22.79 0.29 -0.14
C ASN A 224 -21.95 0.28 -1.42
N ALA A 225 -21.51 -0.90 -1.85
CA ALA A 225 -20.66 -1.01 -3.04
C ALA A 225 -21.43 -0.85 -4.36
N THR A 226 -22.76 -0.79 -4.33
CA THR A 226 -23.56 -0.45 -5.53
C THR A 226 -23.59 1.05 -5.81
N VAL A 227 -23.24 1.88 -4.82
CA VAL A 227 -23.18 3.34 -4.99
C VAL A 227 -21.83 3.73 -5.59
N VAL A 228 -21.89 4.58 -6.62
CA VAL A 228 -20.70 5.16 -7.26
C VAL A 228 -20.12 6.22 -6.33
N LEU A 229 -18.83 6.10 -6.02
CA LEU A 229 -18.12 7.05 -5.17
C LEU A 229 -17.33 8.04 -6.04
N HIS A 230 -17.52 9.34 -5.79
CA HIS A 230 -16.76 10.41 -6.44
C HIS A 230 -15.71 10.96 -5.46
N PRO A 231 -14.47 11.28 -5.89
CA PRO A 231 -13.42 11.79 -5.00
C PRO A 231 -13.82 13.10 -4.28
N ASP A 232 -14.63 13.95 -4.90
CA ASP A 232 -15.10 15.20 -4.30
C ASP A 232 -16.34 15.05 -3.43
N ARG A 233 -16.95 13.86 -3.40
CA ARG A 233 -18.20 13.58 -2.66
C ARG A 233 -18.02 12.43 -1.68
N ILE A 234 -16.93 12.47 -0.92
CA ILE A 234 -16.66 11.50 0.14
C ILE A 234 -17.42 11.95 1.39
N SER A 235 -18.64 11.45 1.58
CA SER A 235 -19.45 11.71 2.78
C SER A 235 -19.44 10.50 3.72
N ASP A 236 -19.75 10.76 5.00
CA ASP A 236 -19.83 9.71 6.03
C ASP A 236 -20.83 8.62 5.72
N ASP A 237 -21.86 8.93 4.94
CA ASP A 237 -22.93 8.01 4.63
C ASP A 237 -22.53 7.00 3.55
N LEU A 238 -21.50 7.34 2.76
CA LEU A 238 -21.04 6.52 1.64
C LEU A 238 -19.86 5.61 2.03
N ILE A 239 -19.00 6.07 2.94
CA ILE A 239 -17.78 5.33 3.29
C ILE A 239 -17.59 5.12 4.78
N ILE A 240 -16.78 4.12 5.11
CA ILE A 240 -16.14 3.93 6.42
C ILE A 240 -14.65 3.73 6.21
N LEU A 241 -13.87 4.11 7.22
CA LEU A 241 -12.44 3.85 7.28
C LEU A 241 -12.21 2.63 8.15
N LEU A 242 -11.54 1.63 7.60
CA LEU A 242 -11.25 0.37 8.29
C LEU A 242 -9.76 0.18 8.44
N GLN A 243 -9.33 -0.40 9.55
CA GLN A 243 -7.98 -0.96 9.59
C GLN A 243 -7.86 -2.11 8.60
N CYS A 244 -6.70 -2.27 7.97
CA CYS A 244 -6.42 -3.32 7.00
C CYS A 244 -6.79 -4.72 7.51
N ARG A 245 -6.55 -5.01 8.80
CA ARG A 245 -7.00 -6.25 9.43
C ARG A 245 -8.53 -6.39 9.46
N ALA A 246 -9.26 -5.33 9.80
CA ALA A 246 -10.72 -5.33 9.85
C ALA A 246 -11.35 -5.55 8.47
N ALA A 247 -10.79 -4.93 7.44
CA ALA A 247 -11.14 -5.17 6.04
C ALA A 247 -11.09 -6.67 5.66
N ARG A 248 -10.02 -7.37 6.05
CA ARG A 248 -9.86 -8.81 5.82
C ARG A 248 -10.92 -9.63 6.56
N GLN A 249 -11.20 -9.26 7.81
CA GLN A 249 -12.20 -9.93 8.64
C GLN A 249 -13.60 -9.78 8.03
N LEU A 250 -14.00 -8.56 7.66
CA LEU A 250 -15.30 -8.30 7.02
C LEU A 250 -15.47 -9.10 5.73
N LEU A 251 -14.45 -9.19 4.87
CA LEU A 251 -14.55 -10.00 3.63
C LEU A 251 -14.72 -11.49 3.87
N ARG A 252 -14.28 -12.01 5.01
CA ARG A 252 -14.52 -13.40 5.42
C ARG A 252 -15.91 -13.60 6.01
N GLY A 253 -16.70 -12.54 6.15
CA GLY A 253 -18.00 -12.56 6.82
C GLY A 253 -17.90 -12.51 8.35
N GLU A 254 -16.72 -12.19 8.91
CA GLU A 254 -16.57 -11.98 10.35
C GLU A 254 -17.21 -10.64 10.75
N MET A 255 -17.66 -10.54 12.01
CA MET A 255 -18.14 -9.28 12.57
C MET A 255 -16.96 -8.46 13.11
N VAL A 256 -16.97 -7.15 12.85
CA VAL A 256 -16.00 -6.19 13.39
C VAL A 256 -16.76 -5.00 13.93
N ASP A 257 -16.56 -4.68 15.21
CA ASP A 257 -17.19 -3.54 15.90
C ASP A 257 -18.72 -3.44 15.65
N GLY A 258 -19.41 -4.59 15.72
CA GLY A 258 -20.87 -4.70 15.51
C GLY A 258 -21.33 -4.60 14.05
N CYS A 259 -20.40 -4.48 13.10
CA CYS A 259 -20.67 -4.45 11.67
C CYS A 259 -20.30 -5.77 11.00
N CYS A 260 -21.04 -6.16 9.97
CA CYS A 260 -20.68 -7.26 9.08
C CYS A 260 -20.87 -6.86 7.61
N TRP A 261 -20.13 -7.52 6.72
CA TRP A 261 -20.32 -7.37 5.28
C TRP A 261 -21.31 -8.40 4.77
N ASN A 262 -22.41 -7.94 4.18
CA ASN A 262 -23.33 -8.80 3.46
C ASN A 262 -22.93 -8.87 1.99
N ALA A 263 -22.34 -10.00 1.59
CA ALA A 263 -21.88 -10.22 0.22
C ALA A 263 -23.02 -10.27 -0.82
N LYS A 264 -24.25 -10.60 -0.41
CA LYS A 264 -25.43 -10.63 -1.30
C LYS A 264 -25.93 -9.23 -1.62
N SER A 265 -26.15 -8.42 -0.58
CA SER A 265 -26.60 -7.02 -0.75
C SER A 265 -25.45 -6.08 -1.15
N LYS A 266 -24.19 -6.54 -0.99
CA LYS A 266 -22.96 -5.76 -1.17
C LYS A 266 -22.94 -4.51 -0.27
N GLN A 267 -23.36 -4.68 0.97
CA GLN A 267 -23.49 -3.61 1.95
C GLN A 267 -22.92 -4.00 3.32
N VAL A 268 -22.50 -2.98 4.07
CA VAL A 268 -22.16 -3.12 5.49
C VAL A 268 -23.43 -2.99 6.30
N GLU A 269 -23.73 -3.98 7.13
CA GLU A 269 -24.90 -4.04 7.99
C GLU A 269 -24.46 -3.95 9.45
N SER A 270 -25.17 -3.17 10.25
CA SER A 270 -24.99 -3.14 11.71
C SER A 270 -25.92 -4.16 12.34
N ARG A 271 -25.36 -5.15 13.04
CA ARG A 271 -26.14 -6.05 13.91
C ARG A 271 -26.19 -5.43 15.30
N ARG A 272 -27.39 -4.94 15.66
CA ARG A 272 -27.72 -4.60 17.05
C ARG A 272 -28.06 -5.87 17.83
#